data_AF-A0A8R1TP89-F1
#
_entry.id   AF-A0A8R1TP89-F1
#
_cell.length_a   1.000
_cell.length_b   1.000
_cell.length_c   1.000
_cell.angle_alpha   90.00
_cell.angle_beta   90.00
_cell.angle_gamma   90.00
#
_symmetry.space_group_name_H-M   'P 1'
#
loop_
_entity.id
_entity.type
_entity.pdbx_description
1 polymer ?
#
loop_
_entity_poly.entity_id
_entity_poly.type
_entity_poly.pdbx_seq_one_letter_code
_entity_poly.pdbx_strand_id
1 'polypeptide(L)'
;MKWRQNSRKLHQKFASSDQRSPVIQQSDELFHLITITIGAILSFSGNIHGNFVFDDREAIVNNRAIREIGKVLKSDFWGYPIRSSRSHKSYRPITTITFA
;
A
#
# COMPACT_ATOMS: atom_id res chain seq x y z
N MET A 1 20.41 40.36 6.46
CA MET A 1 21.56 39.45 6.20
C MET A 1 21.48 38.05 6.87
N LYS A 2 20.66 37.84 7.91
CA LYS A 2 20.55 36.58 8.69
C LYS A 2 20.13 35.32 7.89
N TRP A 3 19.26 35.48 6.89
CA TRP A 3 18.76 34.38 6.05
C TRP A 3 19.86 33.61 5.27
N ARG A 4 20.92 34.28 4.80
CA ARG A 4 22.01 33.67 4.03
C ARG A 4 22.84 32.75 4.91
N GLN A 5 23.04 33.14 6.17
CA GLN A 5 23.71 32.29 7.16
C GLN A 5 22.86 31.06 7.48
N ASN A 6 21.53 31.24 7.64
CA ASN A 6 20.62 30.12 7.87
C ASN A 6 20.61 29.15 6.68
N SER A 7 20.54 29.62 5.44
CA SER A 7 20.62 28.75 4.25
C SER A 7 21.94 27.97 4.18
N ARG A 8 23.08 28.63 4.46
CA ARG A 8 24.38 27.94 4.49
C ARG A 8 24.45 26.85 5.55
N LYS A 9 23.95 27.13 6.78
CA LYS A 9 23.89 26.13 7.85
C LYS A 9 22.98 24.96 7.47
N LEU A 10 21.84 25.22 6.84
CA LEU A 10 20.93 24.18 6.37
C LEU A 10 21.60 23.30 5.31
N HIS A 11 22.25 23.91 4.30
CA HIS A 11 22.97 23.18 3.26
C HIS A 11 24.12 22.34 3.82
N GLN A 12 24.87 22.86 4.80
CA GLN A 12 25.91 22.09 5.49
C GLN A 12 25.31 20.90 6.26
N LYS A 13 24.15 21.07 6.89
CA LYS A 13 23.45 19.99 7.59
C LYS A 13 22.94 18.92 6.61
N PHE A 14 22.38 19.32 5.46
CA PHE A 14 21.97 18.39 4.41
C PHE A 14 23.17 17.66 3.80
N ALA A 15 24.24 18.37 3.44
CA ALA A 15 25.45 17.77 2.88
C ALA A 15 26.10 16.76 3.84
N SER A 16 26.16 17.07 5.14
CA SER A 16 26.67 16.13 6.14
C SER A 16 25.75 14.93 6.39
N SER A 17 24.43 15.08 6.24
CA SER A 17 23.49 13.96 6.36
C SER A 17 23.59 12.95 5.21
N ASP A 18 23.91 13.44 4.00
CA ASP A 18 24.10 12.65 2.79
C ASP A 18 25.46 11.91 2.79
N GLN A 19 26.40 12.33 3.65
CA GLN A 19 27.68 11.66 3.85
C GLN A 19 27.62 10.41 4.76
N ARG A 20 26.43 9.99 5.22
CA ARG A 20 26.32 8.74 5.96
C ARG A 20 26.67 7.55 5.07
N SER A 21 27.46 6.63 5.60
CA SER A 21 27.84 5.41 4.88
C SER A 21 26.59 4.66 4.41
N PRO A 22 26.59 4.05 3.21
CA PRO A 22 25.42 3.37 2.64
C PRO A 22 24.85 2.28 3.54
N VAL A 23 25.68 1.63 4.37
CA VAL A 23 25.26 0.65 5.37
C VAL A 23 24.34 1.28 6.44
N ILE A 24 24.67 2.47 6.93
CA ILE A 24 23.84 3.16 7.94
C ILE A 24 22.53 3.61 7.30
N GLN A 25 22.58 4.18 6.09
CA GLN A 25 21.36 4.57 5.36
C GLN A 25 20.44 3.37 5.11
N GLN A 26 21.00 2.22 4.68
CA GLN A 26 20.24 0.99 4.50
C GLN A 26 19.63 0.48 5.81
N SER A 27 20.35 0.58 6.93
CA SER A 27 19.84 0.20 8.25
C SER A 27 18.69 1.10 8.72
N ASP A 28 18.79 2.42 8.49
CA ASP A 28 17.75 3.39 8.81
C ASP A 28 16.49 3.09 7.98
N GLU A 29 16.63 2.83 6.67
CA GLU A 29 15.50 2.45 5.80
C GLU A 29 14.85 1.14 6.24
N LEU A 30 15.66 0.10 6.51
CA LEU A 30 15.14 -1.18 6.99
C LEU A 30 14.39 -1.02 8.31
N PHE A 31 14.92 -0.22 9.25
CA PHE A 31 14.25 0.09 10.50
C PHE A 31 12.89 0.78 10.28
N HIS A 32 12.84 1.77 9.39
CA HIS A 32 11.59 2.44 9.04
C HIS A 32 10.58 1.49 8.40
N LEU A 33 11.02 0.63 7.47
CA LEU A 33 10.17 -0.38 6.85
C LEU A 33 9.62 -1.36 7.87
N ILE A 34 10.47 -1.91 8.75
CA ILE A 34 10.04 -2.82 9.83
C ILE A 34 9.04 -2.13 10.75
N THR A 35 9.29 -0.88 11.14
CA THR A 35 8.40 -0.12 12.01
C THR A 35 7.02 0.07 11.36
N ILE A 36 6.98 0.45 10.07
CA ILE A 36 5.74 0.61 9.30
C ILE A 36 5.00 -0.73 9.18
N THR A 37 5.71 -1.81 8.85
CA THR A 37 5.13 -3.14 8.72
C THR A 37 4.52 -3.63 10.03
N ILE A 38 5.23 -3.51 11.15
CA ILE A 38 4.71 -3.90 12.48
C ILE A 38 3.50 -3.03 12.85
N GLY A 39 3.60 -1.71 12.65
CA GLY A 39 2.49 -0.79 12.92
C GLY A 39 1.24 -1.14 12.11
N ALA A 40 1.40 -1.49 10.84
CA ALA A 40 0.31 -1.94 9.99
C ALA A 40 -0.31 -3.25 10.52
N ILE A 41 0.50 -4.27 10.83
CA ILE A 41 0.02 -5.56 11.35
C ILE A 41 -0.78 -5.37 12.65
N LEU A 42 -0.25 -4.60 13.60
CA LEU A 42 -0.91 -4.34 14.87
C LEU A 42 -2.21 -3.54 14.72
N SER A 43 -2.29 -2.65 13.73
CA SER A 43 -3.52 -1.89 13.46
C SER A 43 -4.68 -2.80 13.01
N PHE A 44 -4.38 -3.93 12.35
CA PHE A 44 -5.38 -4.87 11.88
C PHE A 44 -5.58 -6.09 12.78
N SER A 45 -4.67 -6.36 13.73
CA SER A 45 -4.71 -7.58 14.56
C SER A 45 -5.98 -7.71 15.41
N GLY A 46 -6.58 -6.59 15.84
CA GLY A 46 -7.83 -6.59 16.61
C GLY A 46 -9.06 -7.06 15.83
N ASN A 47 -9.01 -7.02 14.49
CA ASN A 47 -10.15 -7.31 13.62
C ASN A 47 -9.99 -8.60 12.80
N ILE A 48 -9.05 -9.49 13.17
CA ILE A 48 -8.81 -10.76 12.47
C ILE A 48 -10.08 -11.62 12.41
N HIS A 49 -10.93 -11.56 13.45
CA HIS A 49 -12.22 -12.26 13.51
C HIS A 49 -13.41 -11.32 13.25
N GLY A 50 -13.16 -10.13 12.72
CA GLY A 50 -14.19 -9.17 12.37
C GLY A 50 -15.05 -9.66 11.20
N ASN A 51 -16.26 -9.12 11.10
CA ASN A 51 -17.11 -9.36 9.93
C ASN A 51 -16.64 -8.52 8.74
N PHE A 52 -16.85 -9.02 7.52
CA PHE A 52 -16.67 -8.22 6.30
C PHE A 52 -17.72 -7.10 6.24
N VAL A 53 -17.26 -5.87 6.12
CA VAL A 53 -18.11 -4.67 6.09
C VAL A 53 -17.74 -3.77 4.91
N PHE A 54 -18.67 -2.92 4.47
CA PHE A 54 -18.45 -1.99 3.35
C PHE A 54 -17.86 -2.67 2.11
N ASP A 55 -16.72 -2.17 1.63
CA ASP A 55 -16.04 -2.63 0.42
C ASP A 55 -15.60 -4.10 0.52
N ASP A 56 -15.32 -4.61 1.72
CA ASP A 56 -14.97 -6.03 1.90
C ASP A 56 -16.12 -6.93 1.44
N ARG A 57 -17.38 -6.53 1.68
CA ARG A 57 -18.53 -7.32 1.24
C ARG A 57 -18.61 -7.37 -0.27
N GLU A 58 -18.44 -6.24 -0.95
CA GLU A 58 -18.53 -6.20 -2.42
C GLU A 58 -17.31 -6.85 -3.09
N ALA A 59 -16.12 -6.69 -2.53
CA ALA A 59 -14.88 -7.21 -3.11
C ALA A 59 -14.64 -8.69 -2.82
N ILE A 60 -15.09 -9.20 -1.66
CA ILE A 60 -14.83 -10.57 -1.18
C ILE A 60 -16.11 -11.41 -1.19
N VAL A 61 -17.15 -10.99 -0.47
CA VAL A 61 -18.34 -11.83 -0.25
C VAL A 61 -19.21 -11.94 -1.51
N ASN A 62 -19.50 -10.81 -2.15
CA ASN A 62 -20.42 -10.71 -3.29
C ASN A 62 -19.72 -10.83 -4.65
N ASN A 63 -18.38 -10.73 -4.67
CA ASN A 63 -17.60 -10.83 -5.89
C ASN A 63 -17.52 -12.29 -6.38
N ARG A 64 -18.36 -12.64 -7.35
CA ARG A 64 -18.34 -13.99 -7.93
C ARG A 64 -17.10 -14.28 -8.76
N ALA A 65 -16.33 -13.27 -9.19
CA ALA A 65 -15.16 -13.48 -10.02
C ALA A 65 -14.03 -14.20 -9.26
N ILE A 66 -13.91 -14.00 -7.94
CA ILE A 66 -12.84 -14.63 -7.14
C ILE A 66 -12.93 -16.16 -7.11
N ARG A 67 -14.13 -16.73 -7.31
CA ARG A 67 -14.35 -18.18 -7.36
C ARG A 67 -13.68 -18.86 -8.56
N GLU A 68 -13.36 -18.10 -9.59
CA GLU A 68 -12.69 -18.58 -10.80
C GLU A 68 -11.62 -17.56 -11.19
N ILE A 69 -10.35 -17.84 -10.87
CA ILE A 69 -9.22 -16.90 -11.13
C ILE A 69 -9.22 -16.38 -12.59
N GLY A 70 -9.59 -17.22 -13.56
CA GLY A 70 -9.72 -16.79 -14.97
C GLY A 70 -10.75 -15.69 -15.22
N LYS A 71 -11.79 -15.57 -14.38
CA LYS A 71 -12.76 -14.46 -14.41
C LYS A 71 -12.17 -13.19 -13.81
N VAL A 72 -11.35 -13.28 -12.76
CA VAL A 72 -10.66 -12.12 -12.15
C VAL A 72 -9.83 -11.37 -13.19
N LEU A 73 -9.14 -12.10 -14.07
CA LEU A 73 -8.34 -11.50 -15.15
C LEU A 73 -9.18 -10.78 -16.23
N LYS A 74 -10.51 -10.98 -16.24
CA LYS A 74 -11.45 -10.37 -17.19
C LYS A 74 -12.46 -9.44 -16.51
N SER A 75 -12.37 -9.26 -15.20
CA SER A 75 -13.25 -8.40 -14.40
C SER A 75 -12.51 -7.18 -13.85
N ASP A 76 -13.27 -6.22 -13.34
CA ASP A 76 -12.74 -5.23 -12.41
C ASP A 76 -12.63 -5.81 -10.98
N PHE A 77 -12.17 -4.96 -10.06
CA PHE A 77 -11.98 -5.28 -8.65
C PHE A 77 -13.25 -5.80 -7.95
N TRP A 78 -14.44 -5.40 -8.41
CA TRP A 78 -15.73 -5.73 -7.81
C TRP A 78 -16.41 -6.94 -8.48
N GLY A 79 -15.77 -7.52 -9.50
CA GLY A 79 -16.26 -8.71 -10.20
C GLY A 79 -17.13 -8.44 -11.42
N TYR A 80 -17.28 -7.20 -11.87
CA TYR A 80 -17.97 -6.90 -13.12
C TYR A 80 -17.02 -7.11 -14.31
N PRO A 81 -17.49 -7.66 -15.45
CA PRO A 81 -16.66 -7.76 -16.65
C PRO A 81 -16.09 -6.38 -17.02
N ILE A 82 -14.78 -6.29 -17.26
CA ILE A 82 -14.08 -5.00 -17.38
C ILE A 82 -14.62 -4.11 -18.52
N ARG A 83 -15.25 -4.72 -19.53
CA ARG A 83 -15.87 -4.02 -20.68
C ARG A 83 -17.32 -3.58 -20.43
N SER A 84 -17.96 -4.05 -19.36
CA SER A 84 -19.33 -3.68 -19.00
C SER A 84 -19.44 -2.19 -18.64
N SER A 85 -20.60 -1.57 -18.92
CA SER A 85 -20.93 -0.22 -18.44
C SER A 85 -21.08 -0.15 -16.92
N ARG A 86 -21.37 -1.28 -16.27
CA ARG A 86 -21.43 -1.38 -14.80
C ARG A 86 -20.06 -1.44 -14.15
N SER A 87 -19.01 -1.67 -14.93
CA SER A 87 -17.66 -1.78 -14.40
C SER A 87 -17.13 -0.42 -14.01
N HIS A 88 -16.50 -0.37 -12.83
CA HIS A 88 -15.81 0.83 -12.34
C HIS A 88 -14.40 0.97 -12.96
N LYS A 89 -14.03 0.07 -13.88
CA LYS A 89 -12.75 0.04 -14.60
C LYS A 89 -11.51 -0.08 -13.70
N SER A 90 -11.67 -0.41 -12.43
CA SER A 90 -10.60 -0.67 -11.47
C SER A 90 -9.98 -2.06 -11.70
N TYR A 91 -9.04 -2.17 -12.64
CA TYR A 91 -8.36 -3.44 -12.92
C TYR A 91 -7.24 -3.70 -11.88
N ARG A 92 -7.48 -4.65 -10.96
CA ARG A 92 -6.58 -4.96 -9.82
C ARG A 92 -6.45 -6.48 -9.60
N PRO A 93 -6.03 -7.25 -10.61
CA PRO A 93 -6.13 -8.71 -10.58
C PRO A 93 -5.36 -9.34 -9.42
N ILE A 94 -4.15 -8.87 -9.12
CA ILE A 94 -3.31 -9.45 -8.06
C ILE A 94 -3.98 -9.27 -6.70
N THR A 95 -4.43 -8.05 -6.37
CA THR A 95 -5.16 -7.79 -5.12
C THR A 95 -6.43 -8.64 -5.05
N THR A 96 -7.24 -8.69 -6.11
CA THR A 96 -8.47 -9.50 -6.11
C THR A 96 -8.19 -11.00 -5.96
N ILE A 97 -7.08 -11.52 -6.50
CA ILE A 97 -6.66 -12.92 -6.32
C ILE A 97 -6.32 -13.22 -4.86
N THR A 98 -5.83 -12.25 -4.07
CA THR A 98 -5.56 -12.49 -2.63
C THR A 98 -6.81 -12.76 -1.79
N PHE A 99 -8.01 -12.59 -2.37
CA PHE A 99 -9.30 -12.91 -1.73
C PHE A 99 -9.88 -14.26 -2.16
N ALA A 100 -9.33 -14.88 -3.20
CA ALA A 100 -9.78 -16.14 -3.79
C ALA A 100 -9.26 -17.35 -3.00
#